data_AF-A0A9X1WMK7-F1
#
_entry.id   AF-A0A9X1WMK7-F1
#
_cell.length_a   1.000
_cell.length_b   1.000
_cell.length_c   1.000
_cell.angle_alpha   90.00
_cell.angle_beta   90.00
_cell.angle_gamma   90.00
#
_symmetry.space_group_name_H-M   'P 1'
#
loop_
_entity.id
_entity.type
_entity.pdbx_description
1 polymer ?
#
loop_
_entity_poly.entity_id
_entity_poly.type
_entity_poly.pdbx_seq_one_letter_code
_entity_poly.pdbx_strand_id
1 'polypeptide(L)'
;MQQSYLTKWLEILSVEENGSGTYFMNVEFVYEERVALKWDVDSFTAINIRHVIDEAESTDAKYRLTLLSERNVIDQQCYGQITRYNRDTSRRMKFACSEPFAEQLSALKKIDRISEIKSLSSFLNETYDGENDCDLEEQAITKPRVKMSKKVFINLTASLLIITLLVYLSSTGFSLINGNVLANTDTATASKVSQEPPAVSSDKIETEKWTQPAALALSATPPVPLHKEKALPAAVSLDKMINYSVPKDFVAITFDDGPSKYTKDIVDILTDYHVGGTFFFVGTQVKKFPESVKYVGEHGFSIGNHSMSHANLQKLSLAEQQAEILGNNRLIESITSKPVVLFRPPYGSMNAQTKEIVEYANMKITMWNRDPEDWKFKKNPQKVLSYIEHSKTRGSVILLHESKETVELLPDIIEYLQQQKVQIINLM
;
A
#
# COMPACT_ATOMS: atom_id res chain seq x y z
N MET A 1 -25.85 -42.26 19.32
CA MET A 1 -25.52 -41.16 20.24
C MET A 1 -25.19 -39.94 19.40
N GLN A 2 -26.02 -38.90 19.48
CA GLN A 2 -25.81 -37.64 18.78
C GLN A 2 -24.71 -36.90 19.55
N GLN A 3 -23.48 -36.88 19.02
CA GLN A 3 -22.39 -36.11 19.61
C GLN A 3 -22.79 -34.63 19.52
N SER A 4 -23.20 -34.08 20.67
CA SER A 4 -23.32 -32.65 20.89
C SER A 4 -21.95 -32.03 20.58
N TYR A 5 -21.82 -31.34 19.46
CA TYR A 5 -20.63 -30.55 19.16
C TYR A 5 -20.64 -29.32 20.09
N LEU A 6 -20.12 -29.49 21.30
CA LEU A 6 -19.82 -28.36 22.18
C LEU A 6 -18.85 -27.45 21.42
N THR A 7 -19.34 -26.27 21.03
CA THR A 7 -18.55 -25.31 20.29
C THR A 7 -17.73 -24.52 21.31
N LYS A 8 -16.40 -24.55 21.20
CA LYS A 8 -15.48 -23.72 22.00
C LYS A 8 -15.32 -22.37 21.33
N TRP A 9 -15.47 -21.26 22.06
CA TRP A 9 -15.09 -19.95 21.55
C TRP A 9 -14.68 -18.97 22.64
N LEU A 10 -13.98 -17.92 22.23
CA LEU A 10 -13.59 -16.80 23.07
C LEU A 10 -14.36 -15.56 22.66
N GLU A 11 -14.99 -14.89 23.61
CA GLU A 11 -15.52 -13.53 23.43
C GLU A 11 -14.52 -12.53 24.03
N ILE A 12 -14.15 -11.51 23.26
CA ILE A 12 -13.29 -10.42 23.73
C ILE A 12 -14.17 -9.40 24.44
N LEU A 13 -13.89 -9.13 25.71
CA LEU A 13 -14.61 -8.16 26.54
C LEU A 13 -13.93 -6.79 26.50
N SER A 14 -12.61 -6.76 26.69
CA SER A 14 -11.80 -5.54 26.57
C SER A 14 -10.34 -5.89 26.27
N VAL A 15 -9.60 -4.90 25.74
CA VAL A 15 -8.14 -4.94 25.62
C VAL A 15 -7.62 -3.68 26.28
N GLU A 16 -6.84 -3.85 27.33
CA GLU A 16 -6.41 -2.77 28.21
C GLU A 16 -4.89 -2.70 28.28
N GLU A 17 -4.40 -1.48 28.44
CA GLU A 17 -2.99 -1.20 28.69
C GLU A 17 -2.81 -0.93 30.18
N ASN A 18 -1.85 -1.61 30.82
CA ASN A 18 -1.44 -1.21 32.15
C ASN A 18 -0.50 0.00 32.10
N GLY A 19 -0.44 0.77 33.18
CA GLY A 19 0.40 1.98 33.25
C GLY A 19 1.91 1.78 33.07
N SER A 20 2.37 0.55 32.82
CA SER A 20 3.76 0.19 32.51
C SER A 20 4.00 -0.18 31.04
N GLY A 21 3.02 0.00 30.15
CA GLY A 21 3.15 -0.30 28.71
C GLY A 21 2.99 -1.79 28.34
N THR A 22 2.38 -2.56 29.24
CA THR A 22 2.09 -3.99 29.11
C THR A 22 0.58 -4.16 28.90
N TYR A 23 0.18 -5.09 28.04
CA TYR A 23 -1.23 -5.23 27.66
C TYR A 23 -1.86 -6.50 28.23
N PHE A 24 -3.14 -6.41 28.55
CA PHE A 24 -3.95 -7.57 28.88
C PHE A 24 -5.30 -7.50 28.17
N MET A 25 -5.85 -8.68 27.90
CA MET A 25 -7.15 -8.84 27.26
C MET A 25 -8.07 -9.59 28.21
N ASN A 26 -9.20 -8.98 28.54
CA ASN A 26 -10.27 -9.66 29.25
C ASN A 26 -11.11 -10.43 28.23
N VAL A 27 -11.24 -11.74 28.43
CA VAL A 27 -11.99 -12.63 27.56
C VAL A 27 -12.95 -13.50 28.35
N GLU A 28 -14.07 -13.85 27.73
CA GLU A 28 -14.95 -14.91 28.22
C GLU A 28 -14.71 -16.17 27.38
N PHE A 29 -14.18 -17.22 28.00
CA PHE A 29 -14.06 -18.53 27.37
C PHE A 29 -15.36 -19.31 27.56
N VAL A 30 -15.98 -19.70 26.45
CA VAL A 30 -17.26 -20.42 26.43
C VAL A 30 -17.05 -21.83 25.91
N TYR A 31 -17.39 -22.80 26.75
CA TYR A 31 -17.46 -24.21 26.38
C TYR A 31 -18.66 -24.89 27.05
N GLU A 32 -18.46 -25.67 28.11
CA GLU A 32 -19.54 -26.21 28.97
C GLU A 32 -20.11 -25.15 29.91
N GLU A 33 -19.23 -24.29 30.42
CA GLU A 33 -19.54 -23.14 31.24
C GLU A 33 -18.84 -21.90 30.66
N ARG A 34 -19.09 -20.73 31.26
CA ARG A 34 -18.44 -19.47 30.91
C ARG A 34 -17.45 -19.11 32.00
N VAL A 35 -16.20 -18.85 31.62
CA VAL A 35 -15.17 -18.39 32.55
C VAL A 35 -14.58 -17.10 32.04
N ALA A 36 -14.59 -16.08 32.89
CA ALA A 36 -13.90 -14.82 32.63
C ALA A 36 -12.41 -14.98 32.95
N LEU A 37 -11.58 -14.60 32.00
CA LEU A 37 -10.14 -14.77 32.05
C LEU A 37 -9.46 -13.45 31.69
N LYS A 38 -8.40 -13.15 32.41
CA LYS A 38 -7.44 -12.11 32.07
C LYS A 38 -6.25 -12.75 31.38
N TRP A 39 -6.03 -12.37 30.13
CA TRP A 39 -4.96 -12.90 29.29
C TRP A 39 -3.87 -11.84 29.12
N ASP A 40 -2.63 -12.15 29.50
CA ASP A 40 -1.48 -11.29 29.21
C ASP A 40 -1.09 -11.39 27.72
N VAL A 41 -1.14 -10.25 27.02
CA VAL A 41 -0.94 -10.18 25.56
C VAL A 41 0.22 -9.25 25.24
N ASP A 42 1.07 -9.64 24.28
CA ASP A 42 2.14 -8.78 23.81
C ASP A 42 1.60 -7.51 23.12
N SER A 43 2.37 -6.41 23.18
CA SER A 43 1.94 -5.11 22.66
C SER A 43 1.61 -5.14 21.17
N PHE A 44 2.39 -5.87 20.36
CA PHE A 44 2.14 -6.00 18.94
C PHE A 44 0.76 -6.62 18.68
N THR A 45 0.44 -7.73 19.34
CA THR A 45 -0.87 -8.37 19.19
C THR A 45 -2.00 -7.52 19.76
N ALA A 46 -1.83 -6.95 20.95
CA ALA A 46 -2.87 -6.17 21.62
C ALA A 46 -3.28 -4.92 20.82
N ILE A 47 -2.30 -4.21 20.23
CA ILE A 47 -2.54 -3.06 19.37
C ILE A 47 -3.30 -3.49 18.10
N ASN A 48 -2.89 -4.58 17.46
CA ASN A 48 -3.57 -5.11 16.27
C ASN A 48 -5.01 -5.56 16.57
N ILE A 49 -5.28 -6.13 17.75
CA ILE A 49 -6.64 -6.50 18.19
C ILE A 49 -7.48 -5.25 18.49
N ARG A 50 -6.96 -4.28 19.25
CA ARG A 50 -7.67 -3.02 19.55
C ARG A 50 -8.07 -2.30 18.29
N HIS A 51 -7.19 -2.26 17.30
CA HIS A 51 -7.49 -1.65 16.02
C HIS A 51 -8.70 -2.28 15.32
N VAL A 52 -8.84 -3.61 15.39
CA VAL A 52 -10.01 -4.33 14.84
C VAL A 52 -11.29 -4.08 15.65
N ILE A 53 -11.18 -3.78 16.95
CA ILE A 53 -12.32 -3.59 17.87
C ILE A 53 -12.81 -2.14 17.90
N ASP A 54 -11.90 -1.17 17.84
CA ASP A 54 -12.19 0.27 17.95
C ASP A 54 -12.82 0.87 16.67
N GLU A 55 -12.82 0.14 15.56
CA GLU A 55 -13.47 0.50 14.28
C GLU A 55 -15.01 0.37 14.28
N ALA A 56 -15.66 0.07 15.42
CA ALA A 56 -17.12 -0.11 15.46
C ALA A 56 -17.88 1.17 15.81
N GLU A 57 -18.72 1.61 14.87
CA GLU A 57 -19.71 2.69 15.05
C GLU A 57 -20.89 2.31 15.97
N SER A 58 -20.97 1.04 16.41
CA SER A 58 -22.11 0.45 17.13
C SER A 58 -21.69 -0.07 18.51
N THR A 59 -22.37 0.42 19.56
CA THR A 59 -22.14 0.03 20.96
C THR A 59 -22.62 -1.37 21.34
N ASP A 60 -23.25 -2.12 20.41
CA ASP A 60 -23.82 -3.47 20.65
C ASP A 60 -23.08 -4.56 19.86
N ALA A 61 -21.91 -4.25 19.30
CA ALA A 61 -21.08 -5.21 18.58
C ALA A 61 -20.29 -6.08 19.56
N LYS A 62 -20.37 -7.39 19.39
CA LYS A 62 -19.56 -8.40 20.12
C LYS A 62 -18.45 -8.94 19.24
N TYR A 63 -17.37 -9.39 19.86
CA TYR A 63 -16.17 -9.85 19.17
C TYR A 63 -15.81 -11.26 19.61
N ARG A 64 -15.80 -12.18 18.66
CA ARG A 64 -15.36 -13.55 18.89
C ARG A 64 -13.96 -13.77 18.34
N LEU A 65 -13.04 -14.19 19.20
CA LEU A 65 -11.70 -14.60 18.79
C LEU A 65 -11.69 -16.07 18.38
N THR A 66 -11.08 -16.36 17.23
CA THR A 66 -10.93 -17.73 16.73
C THR A 66 -9.71 -18.38 17.39
N LEU A 67 -9.87 -19.60 17.90
CA LEU A 67 -8.79 -20.41 18.53
C LEU A 67 -7.77 -20.99 17.51
N LEU A 68 -7.73 -20.44 16.30
CA LEU A 68 -6.86 -20.86 15.22
C LEU A 68 -6.09 -19.66 14.71
N SER A 69 -4.81 -19.90 14.46
CA SER A 69 -3.90 -18.97 13.81
C SER A 69 -3.38 -19.59 12.52
N GLU A 70 -3.08 -18.75 11.54
CA GLU A 70 -2.47 -19.12 10.27
C GLU A 70 -1.08 -18.49 10.21
N ARG A 71 -0.03 -19.29 9.94
CA ARG A 71 1.29 -18.75 9.61
C ARG A 71 1.38 -18.56 8.11
N ASN A 72 1.68 -17.34 7.68
CA ASN A 72 1.98 -17.09 6.29
C ASN A 72 3.41 -17.58 6.01
N VAL A 73 3.53 -18.50 5.05
CA VAL A 73 4.80 -19.16 4.72
C VAL A 73 5.81 -18.23 4.03
N ILE A 74 5.37 -17.07 3.54
CA ILE A 74 6.18 -16.12 2.78
C ILE A 74 6.86 -15.11 3.72
N ASP A 75 6.10 -14.48 4.61
CA ASP A 75 6.60 -13.45 5.54
C ASP A 75 6.86 -14.00 6.96
N GLN A 76 6.59 -15.29 7.18
CA GLN A 76 6.68 -15.99 8.47
C GLN A 76 5.77 -15.39 9.57
N GLN A 77 4.84 -14.49 9.22
CA GLN A 77 3.94 -13.80 10.15
C GLN A 77 2.74 -14.68 10.53
N CYS A 78 2.36 -14.65 11.81
CA CYS A 78 1.14 -15.28 12.29
C CYS A 78 -0.07 -14.34 12.18
N TYR A 79 -1.22 -14.88 11.80
CA TYR A 79 -2.48 -14.18 11.69
C TYR A 79 -3.57 -14.86 12.52
N GLY A 80 -4.22 -14.09 13.40
CA GLY A 80 -5.44 -14.48 14.09
C GLY A 80 -6.69 -14.00 13.34
N GLN A 81 -7.86 -14.50 13.76
CA GLN A 81 -9.15 -14.10 13.18
C GLN A 81 -10.15 -13.69 14.26
N ILE A 82 -10.73 -12.49 14.11
CA ILE A 82 -11.83 -11.98 14.93
C ILE A 82 -13.10 -11.93 14.09
N THR A 83 -14.20 -12.44 14.65
CA THR A 83 -15.54 -12.27 14.09
C THR A 83 -16.27 -11.22 14.89
N ARG A 84 -16.53 -10.06 14.27
CA ARG A 84 -17.45 -9.06 14.82
C ARG A 84 -18.87 -9.46 14.48
N TYR A 85 -19.77 -9.45 15.45
CA TYR A 85 -21.17 -9.81 15.22
C TYR A 85 -22.12 -8.98 16.09
N ASN A 86 -23.31 -8.71 15.55
CA ASN A 86 -24.45 -8.16 16.25
C ASN A 86 -25.72 -8.91 15.79
N ARG A 87 -26.92 -8.42 16.11
CA ARG A 87 -28.19 -9.09 15.74
C ARG A 87 -28.37 -9.27 14.24
N ASP A 88 -27.84 -8.36 13.43
CA ASP A 88 -28.16 -8.25 12.00
C ASP A 88 -26.98 -8.59 11.09
N THR A 89 -25.75 -8.56 11.60
CA THR A 89 -24.53 -8.69 10.80
C THR A 89 -23.45 -9.50 11.50
N SER A 90 -22.65 -10.21 10.71
CA SER A 90 -21.44 -10.91 11.17
C SER A 90 -20.34 -10.75 10.13
N ARG A 91 -19.14 -10.32 10.56
CA ARG A 91 -17.99 -10.07 9.69
C ARG A 91 -16.73 -10.66 10.30
N ARG A 92 -15.99 -11.44 9.52
CA ARG A 92 -14.67 -11.94 9.90
C ARG A 92 -13.58 -10.97 9.46
N MET A 93 -12.58 -10.79 10.32
CA MET A 93 -11.46 -9.87 10.14
C MET A 93 -10.18 -10.59 10.58
N LYS A 94 -9.11 -10.44 9.80
CA LYS A 94 -7.79 -10.97 10.14
C LYS A 94 -6.98 -9.88 10.83
N PHE A 95 -6.15 -10.27 11.79
CA PHE A 95 -5.19 -9.38 12.44
C PHE A 95 -3.85 -10.11 12.55
N ALA A 96 -2.75 -9.36 12.43
CA ALA A 96 -1.42 -9.92 12.68
C ALA A 96 -1.23 -10.13 14.18
N CYS A 97 -0.64 -11.26 14.56
CA CYS A 97 -0.33 -11.60 15.95
C CYS A 97 1.07 -12.17 16.08
N SER A 98 1.64 -12.07 17.27
CA SER A 98 2.95 -12.65 17.56
C SER A 98 2.91 -14.18 17.49
N GLU A 99 4.06 -14.80 17.23
CA GLU A 99 4.19 -16.27 17.29
C GLU A 99 3.85 -16.82 18.69
N PRO A 100 4.30 -16.22 19.81
CA PRO A 100 3.86 -16.61 21.15
C PRO A 100 2.34 -16.59 21.33
N PHE A 101 1.65 -15.55 20.85
CA PHE A 101 0.20 -15.48 20.94
C PHE A 101 -0.50 -16.57 20.11
N ALA A 102 0.04 -16.88 18.92
CA ALA A 102 -0.45 -17.96 18.09
C ALA A 102 -0.31 -19.34 18.78
N GLU A 103 0.79 -19.57 19.51
CA GLU A 103 1.01 -20.77 20.32
C GLU A 103 0.03 -20.85 21.50
N GLN A 104 -0.21 -19.73 22.18
CA GLN A 104 -1.20 -19.65 23.27
C GLN A 104 -2.63 -19.97 22.79
N LEU A 105 -3.04 -19.47 21.60
CA LEU A 105 -4.31 -19.86 20.97
C LEU A 105 -4.40 -21.37 20.70
N SER A 106 -3.30 -21.95 20.22
CA SER A 106 -3.21 -23.40 19.97
C SER A 106 -3.28 -24.21 21.27
N ALA A 107 -2.70 -23.72 22.37
CA ALA A 107 -2.82 -24.32 23.69
C ALA A 107 -4.27 -24.30 24.20
N LEU A 108 -4.95 -23.14 24.11
CA LEU A 108 -6.36 -23.00 24.47
C LEU A 108 -7.29 -23.90 23.66
N LYS A 109 -7.01 -24.09 22.37
CA LYS A 109 -7.77 -25.00 21.51
C LYS A 109 -7.76 -26.46 22.01
N LYS A 110 -6.67 -26.88 22.64
CA LYS A 110 -6.45 -28.26 23.12
C LYS A 110 -7.10 -28.55 24.47
N ILE A 111 -7.61 -27.53 25.17
CA ILE A 111 -8.27 -27.70 26.46
C ILE A 111 -9.61 -28.41 26.27
N ASP A 112 -9.79 -29.57 26.89
CA ASP A 112 -11.01 -30.36 26.77
C ASP A 112 -11.91 -30.28 28.02
N ARG A 113 -11.40 -29.75 29.13
CA ARG A 113 -12.17 -29.45 30.35
C ARG A 113 -11.76 -28.10 30.92
N ILE A 114 -12.72 -27.33 31.42
CA ILE A 114 -12.47 -26.01 32.01
C ILE A 114 -11.46 -26.07 33.17
N SER A 115 -11.45 -27.15 33.95
CA SER A 115 -10.48 -27.36 35.03
C SER A 115 -9.01 -27.41 34.56
N GLU A 116 -8.76 -27.68 33.28
CA GLU A 116 -7.42 -27.70 32.68
C GLU A 116 -6.90 -26.28 32.40
N ILE A 117 -7.73 -25.23 32.45
CA ILE A 117 -7.31 -23.82 32.26
C ILE A 117 -6.25 -23.42 33.28
N LYS A 118 -6.28 -23.98 34.50
CA LYS A 118 -5.25 -23.74 35.53
C LYS A 118 -3.83 -24.09 35.08
N SER A 119 -3.69 -25.01 34.12
CA SER A 119 -2.39 -25.37 33.52
C SER A 119 -1.81 -24.28 32.62
N LEU A 120 -2.62 -23.30 32.21
CA LEU A 120 -2.24 -22.17 31.35
C LEU A 120 -1.99 -20.88 32.16
N SER A 121 -1.78 -21.00 33.47
CA SER A 121 -1.59 -19.87 34.41
C SER A 121 -0.38 -18.98 34.11
N SER A 122 0.51 -19.41 33.20
CA SER A 122 1.65 -18.59 32.76
C SER A 122 1.24 -17.41 31.87
N PHE A 123 0.03 -17.42 31.29
CA PHE A 123 -0.49 -16.32 30.47
C PHE A 123 -1.99 -16.05 30.66
N LEU A 124 -2.69 -16.88 31.43
CA LEU A 124 -4.11 -16.72 31.77
C LEU A 124 -4.31 -16.71 33.27
N ASN A 125 -4.97 -15.67 33.78
CA ASN A 125 -5.39 -15.58 35.17
C ASN A 125 -6.93 -15.59 35.21
N GLU A 126 -7.53 -16.44 36.03
CA GLU A 126 -8.97 -16.33 36.33
C GLU A 126 -9.24 -14.99 37.03
N THR A 127 -10.22 -14.24 36.55
CA THR A 127 -10.69 -13.05 37.25
C THR A 127 -11.55 -13.51 38.43
N TYR A 128 -10.94 -13.72 39.59
CA TYR A 128 -11.65 -14.14 40.80
C TYR A 128 -12.34 -12.93 41.44
N ASP A 129 -13.62 -12.71 41.11
CA ASP A 129 -14.51 -11.84 41.90
C ASP A 129 -15.08 -12.67 43.06
N GLY A 130 -14.39 -12.64 44.19
CA GLY A 130 -14.88 -13.16 45.45
C GLY A 130 -15.27 -12.03 46.38
N GLU A 131 -16.55 -11.64 46.36
CA GLU A 131 -17.27 -11.31 47.59
C GLU A 131 -18.78 -11.47 47.37
N ASN A 132 -19.34 -12.46 48.07
CA ASN A 132 -20.75 -12.43 48.46
C ASN A 132 -20.96 -11.19 49.33
N ASP A 133 -21.91 -10.34 48.96
CA ASP A 133 -22.82 -9.83 49.99
C ASP A 133 -24.24 -9.78 49.43
N CYS A 134 -25.13 -10.39 50.19
CA CYS A 134 -26.56 -10.34 49.98
C CYS A 134 -27.08 -8.99 50.47
N ASP A 135 -28.18 -8.57 49.84
CA ASP A 135 -29.06 -7.48 50.28
C ASP A 135 -28.49 -6.05 50.15
N LEU A 136 -29.07 -5.27 49.23
CA LEU A 136 -29.92 -4.13 49.58
C LEU A 136 -30.46 -3.44 48.31
N GLU A 137 -31.78 -3.55 48.17
CA GLU A 137 -32.75 -2.58 47.63
C GLU A 137 -32.58 -1.98 46.22
N GLU A 138 -33.50 -2.46 45.37
CA GLU A 138 -34.11 -1.81 44.23
C GLU A 138 -34.45 -0.32 44.47
N GLN A 139 -33.74 0.59 43.78
CA GLN A 139 -34.27 1.93 43.49
C GLN A 139 -34.15 2.24 42.00
N ALA A 140 -35.33 2.23 41.36
CA ALA A 140 -35.55 2.59 39.98
C ALA A 140 -35.23 4.08 39.73
N ILE A 141 -34.20 4.36 38.94
CA ILE A 141 -33.99 5.69 38.33
C ILE A 141 -34.54 5.65 36.90
N THR A 142 -35.75 6.16 36.75
CA THR A 142 -36.41 6.39 35.46
C THR A 142 -35.66 7.46 34.65
N LYS A 143 -35.15 7.12 33.47
CA LYS A 143 -34.66 8.10 32.47
C LYS A 143 -35.86 8.87 31.88
N PRO A 144 -35.79 10.20 31.68
CA PRO A 144 -36.88 10.95 31.08
C PRO A 144 -36.94 10.68 29.57
N ARG A 145 -38.11 10.22 29.12
CA ARG A 145 -38.46 10.02 27.71
C ARG A 145 -38.90 11.36 27.12
N VAL A 146 -38.04 12.02 26.35
CA VAL A 146 -38.43 13.25 25.62
C VAL A 146 -39.42 12.88 24.51
N LYS A 147 -40.69 13.28 24.67
CA LYS A 147 -41.73 13.19 23.63
C LYS A 147 -41.60 14.38 22.68
N MET A 148 -41.07 14.19 21.47
CA MET A 148 -41.19 15.18 20.40
C MET A 148 -42.64 15.20 19.86
N SER A 149 -43.21 16.40 19.74
CA SER A 149 -44.60 16.56 19.26
C SER A 149 -44.71 16.40 17.74
N LYS A 150 -45.77 15.72 17.29
CA LYS A 150 -46.10 15.47 15.87
C LYS A 150 -46.27 16.75 15.01
N LYS A 151 -46.20 17.96 15.59
CA LYS A 151 -46.34 19.24 14.87
C LYS A 151 -45.04 19.72 14.21
N VAL A 152 -43.87 19.22 14.61
CA VAL A 152 -42.58 19.62 14.01
C VAL A 152 -42.33 18.91 12.66
N PHE A 153 -42.91 17.72 12.45
CA PHE A 153 -42.70 16.93 11.23
C PHE A 153 -43.46 17.46 10.00
N ILE A 154 -44.54 18.23 10.19
CA ILE A 154 -45.39 18.74 9.09
C ILE A 154 -44.80 20.00 8.44
N ASN A 155 -43.92 20.74 9.14
CA ASN A 155 -43.34 21.98 8.61
C ASN A 155 -42.00 21.78 7.88
N LEU A 156 -41.34 20.63 7.98
CA LEU A 156 -40.09 20.35 7.24
C LEU A 156 -40.32 19.79 5.83
N THR A 157 -41.43 19.09 5.59
CA THR A 157 -41.71 18.47 4.28
C THR A 157 -42.24 19.46 3.25
N ALA A 158 -42.85 20.57 3.68
CA ALA A 158 -43.34 21.63 2.79
C ALA A 158 -42.20 22.51 2.22
N SER A 159 -41.12 22.75 2.97
CA SER A 159 -39.98 23.54 2.50
C SER A 159 -39.10 22.79 1.50
N LEU A 160 -39.03 21.46 1.57
CA LEU A 160 -38.24 20.66 0.62
C LEU A 160 -38.89 20.63 -0.77
N LEU A 161 -40.22 20.61 -0.85
CA LEU A 161 -40.98 20.59 -2.12
C LEU A 161 -40.88 21.92 -2.89
N ILE A 162 -40.81 23.06 -2.19
CA ILE A 162 -40.69 24.39 -2.80
C ILE A 162 -39.29 24.60 -3.40
N ILE A 163 -38.24 24.09 -2.73
CA ILE A 163 -36.86 24.18 -3.21
C ILE A 163 -36.66 23.30 -4.44
N THR A 164 -37.24 22.09 -4.47
CA THR A 164 -37.18 21.23 -5.66
C THR A 164 -37.93 21.81 -6.87
N LEU A 165 -39.02 22.54 -6.65
CA LEU A 165 -39.79 23.18 -7.73
C LEU A 165 -39.05 24.39 -8.34
N LEU A 166 -38.32 25.16 -7.51
CA LEU A 166 -37.49 26.29 -7.96
C LEU A 166 -36.24 25.84 -8.75
N VAL A 167 -35.66 24.70 -8.39
CA VAL A 167 -34.54 24.09 -9.15
C VAL A 167 -35.05 23.49 -10.48
N TYR A 168 -36.26 22.93 -10.52
CA TYR A 168 -36.84 22.40 -11.75
C TYR A 168 -37.17 23.51 -12.76
N LEU A 169 -37.76 24.62 -12.30
CA LEU A 169 -38.12 25.77 -13.15
C LEU A 169 -36.91 26.53 -13.72
N SER A 170 -35.74 26.46 -13.08
CA SER A 170 -34.49 27.05 -13.60
C SER A 170 -33.77 26.14 -14.61
N SER A 171 -34.04 24.83 -14.61
CA SER A 171 -33.43 23.86 -15.53
C SER A 171 -34.12 23.78 -16.90
N THR A 172 -35.38 24.25 -17.01
CA THR A 172 -36.16 24.23 -18.27
C THR A 172 -36.26 25.59 -18.97
N GLY A 173 -35.60 26.61 -18.43
CA GLY A 173 -35.73 28.00 -18.87
C GLY A 173 -34.52 28.53 -19.66
N PHE A 174 -33.97 27.79 -20.62
CA PHE A 174 -33.08 28.39 -21.63
C PHE A 174 -32.94 27.49 -22.87
N SER A 175 -33.96 27.48 -23.73
CA SER A 175 -33.83 27.06 -25.13
C SER A 175 -35.02 27.55 -25.94
N LEU A 176 -35.02 28.85 -26.26
CA LEU A 176 -35.69 29.37 -27.44
C LEU A 176 -34.87 30.55 -27.98
N ILE A 177 -34.72 30.57 -29.31
CA ILE A 177 -34.19 31.64 -30.19
C ILE A 177 -32.67 31.59 -30.44
N ASN A 178 -32.23 30.80 -31.41
CA ASN A 178 -32.09 31.28 -32.79
C ASN A 178 -31.76 30.13 -33.76
N GLY A 179 -32.51 30.07 -34.86
CA GLY A 179 -32.37 29.07 -35.91
C GLY A 179 -31.53 29.55 -37.10
N ASN A 180 -31.08 28.51 -37.83
CA ASN A 180 -30.77 28.42 -39.26
C ASN A 180 -29.53 29.14 -39.80
N VAL A 181 -28.58 28.34 -40.33
CA VAL A 181 -28.24 28.31 -41.78
C VAL A 181 -27.76 26.89 -42.19
N LEU A 182 -28.57 26.25 -43.05
CA LEU A 182 -28.31 25.40 -44.24
C LEU A 182 -27.09 24.44 -44.22
N ALA A 183 -27.26 23.11 -44.27
CA ALA A 183 -27.73 22.25 -45.37
C ALA A 183 -26.72 22.02 -46.50
N ASN A 184 -26.21 20.77 -46.58
CA ASN A 184 -26.03 19.90 -47.76
C ASN A 184 -25.26 18.63 -47.26
N THR A 185 -25.86 17.43 -47.18
CA THR A 185 -25.99 16.42 -48.27
C THR A 185 -24.67 16.27 -49.05
N ASP A 186 -23.98 15.13 -49.05
CA ASP A 186 -24.48 13.86 -49.58
C ASP A 186 -23.80 12.61 -49.00
N THR A 187 -24.61 11.57 -49.05
CA THR A 187 -24.39 10.13 -48.87
C THR A 187 -23.41 9.50 -49.86
N ALA A 188 -22.84 8.38 -49.39
CA ALA A 188 -22.75 7.07 -50.05
C ALA A 188 -21.39 6.56 -50.55
N THR A 189 -21.21 5.28 -50.16
CA THR A 189 -20.67 4.15 -50.91
C THR A 189 -19.19 3.78 -50.79
N ALA A 190 -19.04 2.57 -50.25
CA ALA A 190 -17.88 1.71 -50.25
C ALA A 190 -17.56 1.15 -51.64
N SER A 191 -16.28 0.84 -51.88
CA SER A 191 -15.87 -0.37 -52.60
C SER A 191 -14.39 -0.71 -52.37
N LYS A 192 -14.19 -1.79 -51.61
CA LYS A 192 -13.43 -3.01 -51.92
C LYS A 192 -12.47 -2.95 -53.14
N VAL A 193 -11.18 -3.21 -52.90
CA VAL A 193 -10.30 -3.93 -53.85
C VAL A 193 -9.41 -4.89 -53.07
N SER A 194 -9.43 -6.15 -53.52
CA SER A 194 -8.67 -7.30 -53.06
C SER A 194 -7.47 -7.49 -53.99
N GLN A 195 -6.33 -7.99 -53.48
CA GLN A 195 -5.60 -9.15 -54.04
C GLN A 195 -4.27 -9.40 -53.31
N GLU A 196 -4.05 -10.67 -53.01
CA GLU A 196 -2.82 -11.33 -52.52
C GLU A 196 -2.55 -12.51 -53.50
N PRO A 197 -1.50 -13.36 -53.32
CA PRO A 197 -0.11 -13.27 -53.78
C PRO A 197 0.21 -14.33 -54.87
N PRO A 198 1.50 -14.55 -55.18
CA PRO A 198 2.04 -15.94 -55.12
C PRO A 198 3.52 -15.93 -54.63
N ALA A 199 4.25 -17.02 -54.41
CA ALA A 199 4.01 -18.41 -54.01
C ALA A 199 5.39 -19.02 -53.66
N VAL A 200 5.35 -20.00 -52.76
CA VAL A 200 6.30 -21.05 -52.35
C VAL A 200 7.43 -21.45 -53.32
N SER A 201 8.62 -21.75 -52.76
CA SER A 201 9.49 -22.84 -53.23
C SER A 201 10.29 -23.44 -52.07
N SER A 202 10.21 -24.77 -51.95
CA SER A 202 10.87 -25.64 -50.97
C SER A 202 12.15 -26.28 -51.52
N ASP A 203 12.86 -26.94 -50.60
CA ASP A 203 13.80 -28.07 -50.74
C ASP A 203 15.25 -27.82 -51.20
N LYS A 204 16.21 -28.13 -50.31
CA LYS A 204 16.87 -29.45 -50.31
C LYS A 204 17.77 -29.68 -49.09
N ILE A 205 17.64 -30.89 -48.54
CA ILE A 205 18.52 -31.56 -47.58
C ILE A 205 19.50 -32.43 -48.39
N GLU A 206 20.78 -32.47 -48.03
CA GLU A 206 21.62 -33.69 -47.93
C GLU A 206 23.00 -33.31 -47.34
N THR A 207 23.26 -33.67 -46.08
CA THR A 207 24.08 -34.81 -45.59
C THR A 207 25.59 -34.63 -45.70
N GLU A 208 26.28 -34.54 -44.56
CA GLU A 208 27.57 -35.23 -44.36
C GLU A 208 27.77 -35.71 -42.91
N LYS A 209 27.79 -37.05 -42.81
CA LYS A 209 28.64 -37.95 -42.02
C LYS A 209 29.00 -37.65 -40.56
N TRP A 210 28.52 -38.57 -39.73
CA TRP A 210 28.95 -38.87 -38.37
C TRP A 210 30.27 -39.67 -38.37
N THR A 211 31.27 -39.20 -37.62
CA THR A 211 32.37 -40.04 -37.07
C THR A 211 32.63 -39.62 -35.62
N GLN A 212 32.74 -40.60 -34.72
CA GLN A 212 33.17 -40.50 -33.32
C GLN A 212 34.44 -41.34 -33.14
N PRO A 213 35.13 -41.33 -31.97
CA PRO A 213 35.57 -40.18 -31.16
C PRO A 213 37.07 -40.31 -30.80
N ALA A 214 37.76 -39.22 -30.46
CA ALA A 214 39.11 -39.32 -29.89
C ALA A 214 39.37 -38.28 -28.79
N ALA A 215 39.64 -38.82 -27.60
CA ALA A 215 40.47 -38.33 -26.51
C ALA A 215 40.25 -36.90 -25.95
N LEU A 216 39.85 -36.91 -24.67
CA LEU A 216 39.92 -35.81 -23.71
C LEU A 216 41.25 -35.05 -23.76
N ALA A 217 41.17 -33.76 -24.10
CA ALA A 217 42.15 -32.76 -23.71
C ALA A 217 41.37 -31.60 -23.05
N LEU A 218 41.61 -31.38 -21.75
CA LEU A 218 41.16 -30.18 -21.05
C LEU A 218 41.84 -28.97 -21.72
N SER A 219 41.11 -28.25 -22.56
CA SER A 219 41.49 -26.92 -23.01
C SER A 219 41.08 -25.94 -21.93
N ALA A 220 42.07 -25.34 -21.26
CA ALA A 220 41.84 -24.20 -20.38
C ALA A 220 41.28 -23.06 -21.23
N THR A 221 40.01 -22.73 -21.02
CA THR A 221 39.40 -21.51 -21.57
C THR A 221 40.24 -20.30 -21.16
N PRO A 222 40.60 -19.40 -22.10
CA PRO A 222 41.22 -18.13 -21.72
C PRO A 222 40.26 -17.38 -20.78
N PRO A 223 40.78 -16.62 -19.80
CA PRO A 223 39.94 -15.87 -18.90
C PRO A 223 39.06 -14.94 -19.73
N VAL A 224 37.75 -15.12 -19.57
CA VAL A 224 36.75 -14.16 -20.05
C VAL A 224 37.22 -12.77 -19.59
N PRO A 225 37.31 -11.77 -20.47
CA PRO A 225 37.69 -10.43 -20.06
C PRO A 225 36.80 -10.01 -18.91
N LEU A 226 37.41 -9.68 -17.77
CA LEU A 226 36.72 -9.11 -16.62
C LEU A 226 35.87 -7.94 -17.14
N HIS A 227 34.54 -8.09 -17.15
CA HIS A 227 33.65 -6.99 -17.47
C HIS A 227 34.09 -5.81 -16.61
N LYS A 228 34.46 -4.68 -17.24
CA LYS A 228 34.73 -3.43 -16.53
C LYS A 228 33.56 -3.20 -15.61
N GLU A 229 33.81 -3.30 -14.31
CA GLU A 229 32.82 -3.08 -13.28
C GLU A 229 32.27 -1.67 -13.49
N LYS A 230 31.03 -1.59 -13.94
CA LYS A 230 30.36 -0.32 -14.22
C LYS A 230 30.26 0.42 -12.89
N ALA A 231 30.96 1.54 -12.76
CA ALA A 231 30.99 2.32 -11.53
C ALA A 231 29.54 2.66 -11.14
N LEU A 232 29.15 2.28 -9.92
CA LEU A 232 27.81 2.57 -9.40
C LEU A 232 27.60 4.09 -9.37
N PRO A 233 26.39 4.58 -9.68
CA PRO A 233 26.11 6.00 -9.57
C PRO A 233 26.33 6.49 -8.13
N ALA A 234 26.86 7.71 -7.99
CA ALA A 234 27.08 8.29 -6.68
C ALA A 234 25.76 8.43 -5.91
N ALA A 235 25.79 8.16 -4.61
CA ALA A 235 24.62 8.16 -3.74
C ALA A 235 24.86 9.02 -2.49
N VAL A 236 23.82 9.70 -2.02
CA VAL A 236 23.85 10.45 -0.75
C VAL A 236 22.80 9.89 0.18
N SER A 237 23.21 9.61 1.42
CA SER A 237 22.25 9.25 2.45
C SER A 237 21.54 10.48 3.01
N LEU A 238 20.23 10.37 3.13
CA LEU A 238 19.41 11.41 3.73
C LEU A 238 19.54 11.38 5.27
N ASP A 239 19.65 12.53 5.93
CA ASP A 239 19.94 12.60 7.38
C ASP A 239 18.68 12.72 8.24
N LYS A 240 17.61 13.30 7.68
CA LYS A 240 16.36 13.59 8.41
C LYS A 240 15.29 12.57 8.13
N MET A 241 14.26 12.54 8.97
CA MET A 241 13.05 11.78 8.68
C MET A 241 12.33 12.33 7.43
N ILE A 242 12.22 13.66 7.30
CA ILE A 242 11.65 14.32 6.11
C ILE A 242 12.71 15.18 5.43
N ASN A 243 12.90 14.97 4.12
CA ASN A 243 13.93 15.62 3.33
C ASN A 243 13.31 16.31 2.11
N TYR A 244 13.60 17.59 1.91
CA TYR A 244 13.14 18.38 0.75
C TYR A 244 14.28 18.75 -0.21
N SER A 245 15.53 18.55 0.22
CA SER A 245 16.73 19.04 -0.44
C SER A 245 17.90 18.12 -0.18
N VAL A 246 18.93 18.23 -1.02
CA VAL A 246 20.23 17.57 -0.82
C VAL A 246 21.31 18.64 -0.55
N PRO A 247 22.53 18.27 -0.11
CA PRO A 247 23.61 19.24 0.04
C PRO A 247 23.91 19.98 -1.28
N LYS A 248 24.44 21.20 -1.19
CA LYS A 248 24.54 22.15 -2.32
C LYS A 248 25.44 21.71 -3.48
N ASP A 249 26.27 20.69 -3.28
CA ASP A 249 27.13 20.15 -4.34
C ASP A 249 26.40 19.13 -5.21
N PHE A 250 25.20 18.74 -4.80
CA PHE A 250 24.41 17.69 -5.42
C PHE A 250 23.09 18.21 -5.98
N VAL A 251 22.53 17.40 -6.88
CA VAL A 251 21.15 17.44 -7.33
C VAL A 251 20.62 16.02 -7.42
N ALA A 252 19.38 15.78 -6.99
CA ALA A 252 18.71 14.50 -7.18
C ALA A 252 17.60 14.66 -8.22
N ILE A 253 17.65 13.85 -9.28
CA ILE A 253 16.53 13.68 -10.20
C ILE A 253 15.72 12.47 -9.72
N THR A 254 14.42 12.65 -9.57
CA THR A 254 13.53 11.63 -9.02
C THR A 254 12.34 11.39 -9.93
N PHE A 255 11.89 10.14 -10.03
CA PHE A 255 10.83 9.70 -10.94
C PHE A 255 9.71 9.00 -10.17
N ASP A 256 8.52 9.59 -10.19
CA ASP A 256 7.32 9.05 -9.54
C ASP A 256 6.45 8.26 -10.54
N ASP A 257 5.45 7.56 -10.02
CA ASP A 257 4.40 6.81 -10.73
C ASP A 257 4.85 5.58 -11.55
N GLY A 258 6.14 5.26 -11.52
CA GLY A 258 6.69 4.03 -12.08
C GLY A 258 6.36 2.77 -11.27
N PRO A 259 6.87 1.60 -11.67
CA PRO A 259 7.50 1.37 -12.96
C PRO A 259 6.48 1.45 -14.10
N SER A 260 6.96 1.71 -15.30
CA SER A 260 6.18 1.79 -16.52
C SER A 260 6.94 1.17 -17.69
N LYS A 261 6.37 1.29 -18.89
CA LYS A 261 7.08 0.92 -20.13
C LYS A 261 8.29 1.84 -20.42
N TYR A 262 8.40 2.98 -19.75
CA TYR A 262 9.49 3.95 -19.93
C TYR A 262 10.64 3.78 -18.94
N THR A 263 10.45 2.98 -17.87
CA THR A 263 11.47 2.82 -16.81
C THR A 263 12.83 2.43 -17.38
N LYS A 264 12.86 1.48 -18.33
CA LYS A 264 14.10 1.00 -18.94
C LYS A 264 14.82 2.11 -19.71
N ASP A 265 14.09 2.88 -20.52
CA ASP A 265 14.66 3.98 -21.30
C ASP A 265 15.27 5.05 -20.38
N ILE A 266 14.60 5.37 -19.27
CA ILE A 266 15.12 6.30 -18.26
C ILE A 266 16.42 5.76 -17.64
N VAL A 267 16.45 4.48 -17.24
CA VAL A 267 17.64 3.83 -16.67
C VAL A 267 18.81 3.82 -17.65
N ASP A 268 18.54 3.58 -18.94
CA ASP A 268 19.54 3.57 -20.00
C ASP A 268 20.14 4.97 -20.22
N ILE A 269 19.30 6.01 -20.27
CA ILE A 269 19.78 7.39 -20.39
C ILE A 269 20.65 7.77 -19.18
N LEU A 270 20.18 7.54 -17.94
CA LEU A 270 20.96 7.87 -16.74
C LEU A 270 22.30 7.11 -16.70
N THR A 271 22.28 5.85 -17.16
CA THR A 271 23.46 5.01 -17.33
C THR A 271 24.47 5.62 -18.29
N ASP A 272 24.02 6.03 -19.47
CA ASP A 272 24.86 6.53 -20.56
C ASP A 272 25.50 7.87 -20.19
N TYR A 273 24.78 8.69 -19.42
CA TYR A 273 25.31 9.94 -18.86
C TYR A 273 26.14 9.75 -17.58
N HIS A 274 26.23 8.53 -17.04
CA HIS A 274 26.94 8.20 -15.81
C HIS A 274 26.49 9.01 -14.59
N VAL A 275 25.18 9.16 -14.45
CA VAL A 275 24.54 9.94 -13.38
C VAL A 275 23.61 9.09 -12.52
N GLY A 276 23.31 9.57 -11.30
CA GLY A 276 22.32 8.93 -10.43
C GLY A 276 20.87 9.28 -10.78
N GLY A 277 19.94 8.53 -10.18
CA GLY A 277 18.50 8.74 -10.26
C GLY A 277 17.76 7.88 -9.24
N THR A 278 16.65 8.40 -8.70
CA THR A 278 15.84 7.69 -7.69
C THR A 278 14.41 7.51 -8.17
N PHE A 279 13.91 6.29 -8.12
CA PHE A 279 12.59 5.92 -8.63
C PHE A 279 11.64 5.61 -7.49
N PHE A 280 10.50 6.28 -7.42
CA PHE A 280 9.45 6.02 -6.43
C PHE A 280 8.31 5.24 -7.09
N PHE A 281 8.22 3.96 -6.76
CA PHE A 281 7.32 3.03 -7.46
C PHE A 281 6.00 2.82 -6.74
N VAL A 282 4.92 2.75 -7.52
CA VAL A 282 3.56 2.43 -7.07
C VAL A 282 3.36 0.92 -7.12
N GLY A 283 2.84 0.31 -6.05
CA GLY A 283 2.77 -1.16 -5.94
C GLY A 283 1.91 -1.86 -7.00
N THR A 284 0.82 -1.24 -7.44
CA THR A 284 0.02 -1.74 -8.57
C THR A 284 0.80 -1.76 -9.89
N GLN A 285 1.80 -0.89 -10.05
CA GLN A 285 2.69 -0.85 -11.19
C GLN A 285 3.84 -1.84 -11.04
N VAL A 286 4.40 -2.00 -9.84
CA VAL A 286 5.40 -3.04 -9.51
C VAL A 286 4.89 -4.43 -9.90
N LYS A 287 3.62 -4.74 -9.63
CA LYS A 287 3.00 -6.01 -10.04
C LYS A 287 2.92 -6.19 -11.56
N LYS A 288 2.77 -5.10 -12.33
CA LYS A 288 2.65 -5.14 -13.80
C LYS A 288 4.01 -5.20 -14.48
N PHE A 289 5.03 -4.57 -13.90
CA PHE A 289 6.38 -4.45 -14.49
C PHE A 289 7.48 -4.90 -13.51
N PRO A 290 7.45 -6.14 -12.99
CA PRO A 290 8.44 -6.61 -12.03
C PRO A 290 9.85 -6.66 -12.63
N GLU A 291 9.97 -6.96 -13.92
CA GLU A 291 11.26 -6.94 -14.64
C GLU A 291 11.88 -5.55 -14.70
N SER A 292 11.07 -4.49 -14.82
CA SER A 292 11.57 -3.11 -14.77
C SER A 292 12.13 -2.77 -13.39
N VAL A 293 11.48 -3.23 -12.32
CA VAL A 293 11.96 -3.03 -10.94
C VAL A 293 13.31 -3.72 -10.74
N LYS A 294 13.42 -4.97 -11.19
CA LYS A 294 14.68 -5.72 -11.17
C LYS A 294 15.77 -5.01 -11.96
N TYR A 295 15.46 -4.57 -13.18
CA TYR A 295 16.40 -3.86 -14.06
C TYR A 295 16.99 -2.61 -13.40
N VAL A 296 16.15 -1.78 -12.78
CA VAL A 296 16.58 -0.56 -12.07
C VAL A 296 17.54 -0.90 -10.94
N GLY A 297 17.23 -1.92 -10.14
CA GLY A 297 18.05 -2.37 -9.02
C GLY A 297 19.40 -2.98 -9.44
N GLU A 298 19.41 -3.74 -10.55
CA GLU A 298 20.63 -4.32 -11.14
C GLU A 298 21.55 -3.26 -11.75
N HIS A 299 20.99 -2.13 -12.20
CA HIS A 299 21.75 -0.99 -12.74
C HIS A 299 22.24 -0.02 -11.67
N GLY A 300 21.98 -0.31 -10.39
CA GLY A 300 22.51 0.46 -9.26
C GLY A 300 21.75 1.76 -8.98
N PHE A 301 20.52 1.90 -9.46
CA PHE A 301 19.65 3.03 -9.14
C PHE A 301 18.85 2.78 -7.87
N SER A 302 18.54 3.86 -7.15
CA SER A 302 17.76 3.78 -5.93
C SER A 302 16.28 3.60 -6.22
N ILE A 303 15.62 2.71 -5.48
CA ILE A 303 14.19 2.45 -5.56
C ILE A 303 13.55 2.78 -4.20
N GLY A 304 12.60 3.71 -4.22
CA GLY A 304 11.73 4.06 -3.11
C GLY A 304 10.29 3.63 -3.35
N ASN A 305 9.49 3.73 -2.30
CA ASN A 305 8.07 3.37 -2.29
C ASN A 305 7.17 4.61 -2.51
N HIS A 306 6.18 4.48 -3.39
CA HIS A 306 5.17 5.50 -3.70
C HIS A 306 3.72 5.05 -3.42
N SER A 307 3.53 4.33 -2.32
CA SER A 307 2.28 3.65 -1.93
C SER A 307 1.87 2.51 -2.88
N MET A 308 0.87 1.72 -2.48
CA MET A 308 0.40 0.57 -3.25
C MET A 308 -0.47 1.01 -4.43
N SER A 309 -1.42 1.92 -4.21
CA SER A 309 -2.44 2.31 -5.19
C SER A 309 -2.41 3.79 -5.58
N HIS A 310 -1.41 4.55 -5.11
CA HIS A 310 -1.31 6.00 -5.28
C HIS A 310 -2.49 6.76 -4.60
N ALA A 311 -3.03 6.21 -3.52
CA ALA A 311 -4.10 6.83 -2.77
C ALA A 311 -3.61 8.04 -1.95
N ASN A 312 -4.48 9.03 -1.72
CA ASN A 312 -4.16 10.13 -0.82
C ASN A 312 -4.21 9.66 0.64
N LEU A 313 -3.05 9.40 1.21
CA LEU A 313 -2.87 8.76 2.52
C LEU A 313 -3.53 9.52 3.67
N GLN A 314 -3.56 10.85 3.63
CA GLN A 314 -4.22 11.65 4.66
C GLN A 314 -5.73 11.38 4.78
N LYS A 315 -6.35 10.83 3.73
CA LYS A 315 -7.79 10.50 3.68
C LYS A 315 -8.07 9.06 4.10
N LEU A 316 -7.03 8.27 4.35
CA LEU A 316 -7.12 6.87 4.66
C LEU A 316 -6.99 6.64 6.16
N SER A 317 -7.59 5.54 6.64
CA SER A 317 -7.36 5.05 7.99
C SER A 317 -5.89 4.62 8.18
N LEU A 318 -5.45 4.46 9.43
CA LEU A 318 -4.10 3.98 9.73
C LEU A 318 -3.80 2.63 9.06
N ALA A 319 -4.71 1.65 9.14
CA ALA A 319 -4.52 0.34 8.50
C ALA A 319 -4.46 0.44 6.97
N GLU A 320 -5.29 1.29 6.38
CA GLU A 320 -5.25 1.53 4.93
C GLU A 320 -3.90 2.15 4.54
N GLN A 321 -3.39 3.12 5.29
CA GLN A 321 -2.06 3.67 5.07
C GLN A 321 -0.95 2.61 5.27
N GLN A 322 -1.04 1.74 6.28
CA GLN A 322 -0.09 0.65 6.47
C GLN A 322 -0.11 -0.34 5.31
N ALA A 323 -1.30 -0.70 4.81
CA ALA A 323 -1.45 -1.58 3.65
C ALA A 323 -0.85 -0.94 2.39
N GLU A 324 -1.06 0.37 2.21
CA GLU A 324 -0.48 1.15 1.12
C GLU A 324 1.06 1.19 1.19
N ILE A 325 1.62 1.46 2.36
CA ILE A 325 3.06 1.65 2.53
C ILE A 325 3.76 0.29 2.65
N LEU A 326 3.46 -0.49 3.68
CA LEU A 326 4.17 -1.75 3.97
C LEU A 326 3.89 -2.82 2.91
N GLY A 327 2.70 -2.80 2.29
CA GLY A 327 2.35 -3.71 1.20
C GLY A 327 3.24 -3.51 -0.03
N ASN A 328 3.56 -2.27 -0.37
CA ASN A 328 4.44 -1.97 -1.49
C ASN A 328 5.92 -2.22 -1.16
N ASN A 329 6.37 -1.98 0.09
CA ASN A 329 7.72 -2.40 0.53
C ASN A 329 7.94 -3.88 0.25
N ARG A 330 7.03 -4.75 0.72
CA ARG A 330 7.15 -6.20 0.52
C ARG A 330 7.25 -6.58 -0.96
N LEU A 331 6.52 -5.90 -1.86
CA LEU A 331 6.61 -6.17 -3.29
C LEU A 331 7.97 -5.81 -3.86
N ILE A 332 8.45 -4.60 -3.59
CA ILE A 332 9.74 -4.12 -4.09
C ILE A 332 10.87 -4.99 -3.53
N GLU A 333 10.89 -5.23 -2.22
CA GLU A 333 11.92 -6.03 -1.53
C GLU A 333 11.94 -7.48 -2.01
N SER A 334 10.78 -8.07 -2.35
CA SER A 334 10.72 -9.43 -2.90
C SER A 334 11.40 -9.57 -4.27
N ILE A 335 11.49 -8.47 -5.04
CA ILE A 335 12.11 -8.44 -6.37
C ILE A 335 13.59 -8.06 -6.26
N THR A 336 13.90 -7.05 -5.45
CA THR A 336 15.25 -6.47 -5.37
C THR A 336 16.14 -7.18 -4.36
N SER A 337 15.56 -7.93 -3.42
CA SER A 337 16.24 -8.50 -2.24
C SER A 337 17.00 -7.45 -1.41
N LYS A 338 16.57 -6.18 -1.47
CA LYS A 338 17.15 -5.05 -0.74
C LYS A 338 16.04 -4.33 0.02
N PRO A 339 16.30 -3.87 1.26
CA PRO A 339 15.31 -3.12 2.03
C PRO A 339 14.94 -1.82 1.31
N VAL A 340 13.66 -1.46 1.34
CA VAL A 340 13.23 -0.14 0.88
C VAL A 340 13.42 0.84 2.02
N VAL A 341 14.27 1.84 1.80
CA VAL A 341 14.65 2.85 2.81
C VAL A 341 14.10 4.25 2.51
N LEU A 342 13.46 4.43 1.36
CA LEU A 342 12.89 5.71 0.93
C LEU A 342 11.39 5.56 0.67
N PHE A 343 10.64 6.56 1.11
CA PHE A 343 9.21 6.68 0.85
C PHE A 343 8.89 8.09 0.36
N ARG A 344 8.01 8.20 -0.63
CA ARG A 344 7.41 9.47 -1.04
C ARG A 344 5.90 9.33 -1.01
N PRO A 345 5.16 10.15 -0.24
CA PRO A 345 3.71 10.08 -0.21
C PRO A 345 3.12 10.61 -1.53
N PRO A 346 2.12 9.92 -2.12
CA PRO A 346 1.35 10.44 -3.24
C PRO A 346 0.85 11.87 -2.99
N TYR A 347 0.92 12.72 -4.01
CA TYR A 347 0.55 14.14 -3.94
C TYR A 347 1.33 14.98 -2.91
N GLY A 348 2.39 14.43 -2.32
CA GLY A 348 3.08 15.05 -1.18
C GLY A 348 2.24 15.08 0.11
N SER A 349 1.16 14.29 0.15
CA SER A 349 0.13 14.35 1.19
C SER A 349 0.37 13.31 2.29
N MET A 350 0.69 13.77 3.50
CA MET A 350 0.97 12.91 4.66
C MET A 350 0.41 13.47 5.97
N ASN A 351 -0.02 12.62 6.91
CA ASN A 351 -0.40 13.02 8.27
C ASN A 351 0.57 12.41 9.31
N ALA A 352 0.29 12.56 10.61
CA ALA A 352 1.13 12.01 11.67
C ALA A 352 1.25 10.48 11.56
N GLN A 353 0.16 9.80 11.26
CA GLN A 353 0.13 8.34 11.05
C GLN A 353 1.03 7.91 9.91
N THR A 354 1.02 8.63 8.78
CA THR A 354 1.93 8.36 7.66
C THR A 354 3.40 8.38 8.12
N LYS A 355 3.76 9.37 8.94
CA LYS A 355 5.13 9.54 9.45
C LYS A 355 5.51 8.41 10.40
N GLU A 356 4.62 8.04 11.32
CA GLU A 356 4.83 6.93 12.26
C GLU A 356 5.05 5.60 11.53
N ILE A 357 4.26 5.31 10.49
CA ILE A 357 4.44 4.09 9.68
C ILE A 357 5.80 4.09 8.99
N VAL A 358 6.19 5.22 8.40
CA VAL A 358 7.46 5.37 7.68
C VAL A 358 8.65 5.23 8.63
N GLU A 359 8.58 5.83 9.81
CA GLU A 359 9.59 5.72 10.86
C GLU A 359 9.70 4.29 11.39
N TYR A 360 8.57 3.64 11.70
CA TYR A 360 8.52 2.23 12.11
C TYR A 360 9.13 1.30 11.06
N ALA A 361 8.93 1.60 9.77
CA ALA A 361 9.51 0.86 8.66
C ALA A 361 10.99 1.20 8.37
N ASN A 362 11.65 2.02 9.20
CA ASN A 362 13.03 2.50 9.01
C ASN A 362 13.25 3.18 7.65
N MET A 363 12.22 3.85 7.14
CA MET A 363 12.26 4.61 5.90
C MET A 363 12.38 6.11 6.16
N LYS A 364 12.84 6.85 5.15
CA LYS A 364 12.87 8.32 5.14
C LYS A 364 11.90 8.87 4.12
N ILE A 365 11.15 9.90 4.52
CA ILE A 365 10.27 10.64 3.64
C ILE A 365 11.11 11.55 2.74
N THR A 366 10.98 11.35 1.43
CA THR A 366 11.63 12.17 0.42
C THR A 366 10.59 13.01 -0.31
N MET A 367 10.63 14.31 -0.05
CA MET A 367 9.83 15.31 -0.76
C MET A 367 10.64 15.88 -1.92
N TRP A 368 10.21 17.01 -2.46
CA TRP A 368 10.91 17.75 -3.50
C TRP A 368 10.89 19.25 -3.19
N ASN A 369 11.81 19.99 -3.81
CA ASN A 369 11.81 21.45 -3.78
C ASN A 369 11.82 22.07 -5.19
N ARG A 370 11.86 21.24 -6.24
CA ARG A 370 11.68 21.65 -7.64
C ARG A 370 10.63 20.76 -8.27
N ASP A 371 9.58 21.39 -8.77
CA ASP A 371 8.45 20.74 -9.43
C ASP A 371 8.20 21.46 -10.76
N PRO A 372 8.68 20.89 -11.88
CA PRO A 372 8.44 21.45 -13.20
C PRO A 372 7.04 21.11 -13.74
N GLU A 373 6.24 20.35 -13.00
CA GLU A 373 4.88 19.91 -13.37
C GLU A 373 4.84 19.24 -14.75
N ASP A 374 5.79 18.35 -15.03
CA ASP A 374 5.94 17.61 -16.30
C ASP A 374 4.65 16.90 -16.73
N TRP A 375 3.90 16.38 -15.76
CA TRP A 375 2.58 15.78 -15.96
C TRP A 375 1.53 16.73 -16.58
N LYS A 376 1.65 18.06 -16.39
CA LYS A 376 0.76 19.06 -17.01
C LYS A 376 1.19 19.45 -18.42
N PHE A 377 2.50 19.45 -18.71
CA PHE A 377 3.05 20.03 -19.93
C PHE A 377 3.33 19.02 -21.04
N LYS A 378 2.53 17.95 -21.15
CA LYS A 378 2.70 16.91 -22.19
C LYS A 378 2.73 17.43 -23.64
N LYS A 379 2.04 18.53 -23.91
CA LYS A 379 2.01 19.17 -25.25
C LYS A 379 3.09 20.22 -25.46
N ASN A 380 3.84 20.57 -24.42
CA ASN A 380 4.91 21.56 -24.47
C ASN A 380 6.02 21.18 -23.47
N PRO A 381 6.72 20.05 -23.69
CA PRO A 381 7.73 19.54 -22.78
C PRO A 381 8.86 20.55 -22.50
N GLN A 382 9.12 21.47 -23.41
CA GLN A 382 10.15 22.51 -23.28
C GLN A 382 9.89 23.47 -22.12
N LYS A 383 8.65 23.59 -21.63
CA LYS A 383 8.34 24.31 -20.39
C LYS A 383 8.96 23.66 -19.16
N VAL A 384 9.09 22.33 -19.14
CA VAL A 384 9.73 21.57 -18.06
C VAL A 384 11.21 21.92 -18.02
N LEU A 385 11.89 21.84 -19.16
CA LEU A 385 13.30 22.22 -19.28
C LEU A 385 13.52 23.69 -18.88
N SER A 386 12.72 24.60 -19.44
CA SER A 386 12.81 26.02 -19.14
C SER A 386 12.61 26.32 -17.65
N TYR A 387 11.69 25.63 -16.97
CA TYR A 387 11.54 25.76 -15.51
C TYR A 387 12.83 25.38 -14.79
N ILE A 388 13.43 24.23 -15.14
CA ILE A 388 14.66 23.74 -14.51
C ILE A 388 15.81 24.72 -14.74
N GLU A 389 15.95 25.23 -15.96
CA GLU A 389 16.96 26.23 -16.34
C GLU A 389 16.88 27.52 -15.53
N HIS A 390 15.66 27.99 -15.24
CA HIS A 390 15.45 29.22 -14.47
C HIS A 390 15.38 28.99 -12.94
N SER A 391 15.55 27.74 -12.49
CA SER A 391 15.49 27.38 -11.08
C SER A 391 16.87 27.29 -10.43
N LYS A 392 16.93 27.37 -9.09
CA LYS A 392 18.16 27.08 -8.35
C LYS A 392 18.36 25.56 -8.27
N THR A 393 19.31 25.01 -9.01
CA THR A 393 19.55 23.54 -9.12
C THR A 393 20.46 22.97 -8.03
N ARG A 394 21.35 23.78 -7.46
CA ARG A 394 22.22 23.34 -6.34
C ARG A 394 21.38 22.96 -5.11
N GLY A 395 21.53 21.74 -4.63
CA GLY A 395 20.80 21.22 -3.47
C GLY A 395 19.34 20.85 -3.76
N SER A 396 18.95 20.72 -5.03
CA SER A 396 17.57 20.40 -5.37
C SER A 396 17.27 18.91 -5.40
N VAL A 397 16.03 18.57 -5.01
CA VAL A 397 15.37 17.32 -5.37
C VAL A 397 14.31 17.69 -6.40
N ILE A 398 14.51 17.22 -7.65
CA ILE A 398 13.65 17.49 -8.80
C ILE A 398 12.64 16.35 -8.94
N LEU A 399 11.35 16.67 -8.89
CA LEU A 399 10.26 15.74 -9.15
C LEU A 399 9.98 15.66 -10.65
N LEU A 400 10.02 14.46 -11.21
CA LEU A 400 9.53 14.10 -12.54
C LEU A 400 8.65 12.85 -12.42
N HIS A 401 7.90 12.53 -13.46
CA HIS A 401 7.10 11.31 -13.55
C HIS A 401 7.56 10.48 -14.74
N GLU A 402 7.37 9.16 -14.68
CA GLU A 402 7.70 8.31 -15.82
C GLU A 402 6.72 8.54 -16.99
N SER A 403 7.20 9.21 -18.04
CA SER A 403 6.41 9.52 -19.22
C SER A 403 7.28 9.53 -20.48
N LYS A 404 6.63 9.51 -21.65
CA LYS A 404 7.33 9.62 -22.93
C LYS A 404 8.06 10.96 -23.01
N GLU A 405 7.39 12.03 -22.60
CA GLU A 405 7.92 13.38 -22.63
C GLU A 405 9.12 13.54 -21.69
N THR A 406 9.10 12.88 -20.53
CA THR A 406 10.24 12.82 -19.60
C THR A 406 11.43 12.13 -20.25
N VAL A 407 11.23 10.99 -20.93
CA VAL A 407 12.30 10.29 -21.67
C VAL A 407 12.93 11.19 -22.74
N GLU A 408 12.11 11.92 -23.49
CA GLU A 408 12.58 12.82 -24.55
C GLU A 408 13.40 14.00 -24.01
N LEU A 409 13.03 14.55 -22.85
CA LEU A 409 13.70 15.72 -22.25
C LEU A 409 14.90 15.37 -21.36
N LEU A 410 14.96 14.15 -20.84
CA LEU A 410 15.93 13.78 -19.81
C LEU A 410 17.40 14.04 -20.22
N PRO A 411 17.82 13.79 -21.48
CA PRO A 411 19.16 14.16 -21.95
C PRO A 411 19.47 15.65 -21.74
N ASP A 412 18.59 16.55 -22.21
CA ASP A 412 18.77 18.01 -22.11
C ASP A 412 18.82 18.46 -20.64
N ILE A 413 17.97 17.87 -19.78
CA ILE A 413 17.96 18.15 -18.34
C ILE A 413 19.30 17.76 -17.71
N ILE A 414 19.83 16.57 -18.02
CA ILE A 414 21.11 16.10 -17.46
C ILE A 414 22.26 16.99 -17.93
N GLU A 415 22.31 17.29 -19.23
CA GLU A 415 23.36 18.16 -19.81
C GLU A 415 23.38 19.53 -19.16
N TYR A 416 22.20 20.15 -19.00
CA TYR A 416 22.10 21.42 -18.30
C TYR A 416 22.62 21.33 -16.85
N LEU A 417 22.23 20.30 -16.10
CA LEU A 417 22.67 20.12 -14.71
C LEU A 417 24.19 19.89 -14.62
N GLN A 418 24.77 19.12 -15.53
CA GLN A 418 26.23 18.93 -15.60
C GLN A 418 26.97 20.24 -15.92
N GLN A 419 26.42 21.09 -16.80
CA GLN A 419 26.98 22.42 -17.08
C GLN A 419 26.98 23.33 -15.84
N GLN A 420 26.02 23.16 -14.92
CA GLN A 420 26.00 23.86 -13.63
C GLN A 420 27.03 23.34 -12.62
N LYS A 421 27.85 22.34 -12.99
CA LYS A 421 28.87 21.72 -12.15
C LYS A 421 28.29 21.26 -10.80
N VAL A 422 27.16 20.57 -10.88
CA VAL A 422 26.55 19.83 -9.76
C VAL A 422 26.59 18.35 -10.08
N GLN A 423 26.77 17.53 -9.05
CA GLN A 423 26.78 16.09 -9.23
C GLN A 423 25.35 15.54 -9.09
N ILE A 424 24.91 14.77 -10.09
CA ILE A 424 23.59 14.14 -10.09
C ILE A 424 23.69 12.78 -9.39
N ILE A 425 22.88 12.56 -8.36
CA ILE A 425 23.04 11.47 -7.39
C ILE A 425 21.78 10.62 -7.20
N ASN A 426 22.00 9.40 -6.73
CA ASN A 426 21.01 8.56 -6.06
C ASN A 426 20.72 9.08 -4.64
N LEU A 427 19.52 8.84 -4.12
CA LEU A 427 19.16 9.04 -2.72
C LEU A 427 19.16 7.70 -1.98
N MET A 428 19.55 7.66 -0.70
CA MET A 428 19.49 6.43 0.11
C MET A 428 19.36 6.63 1.64
#